data_AF-A0A193QJ17-F1
#
_entry.id   AF-A0A193QJ17-F1
#
_cell.length_a   1.000
_cell.length_b   1.000
_cell.length_c   1.000
_cell.angle_alpha   90.00
_cell.angle_beta   90.00
_cell.angle_gamma   90.00
#
_symmetry.space_group_name_H-M   'P 1'
#
loop_
_entity.id
_entity.type
_entity.pdbx_description
1 polymer ?
#
loop_
_entity_poly.entity_id
_entity_poly.type
_entity_poly.pdbx_seq_one_letter_code
_entity_poly.pdbx_strand_id
1 'polypeptide(L)' 'MRDIKYVLESWGARVVNSNDSPIAKSLSGLIPHKIKSRKRCSDDDGICISNCIVSLYEKN' A
#
# COMPACT_ATOMS: atom_id res chain seq x y z
N MET A 1 1.33 18.52 7.53
CA MET A 1 2.11 17.46 6.86
C MET A 1 1.59 16.14 7.38
N ARG A 2 1.22 15.19 6.52
CA ARG A 2 0.75 13.86 6.96
C ARG A 2 1.96 12.97 7.24
N ASP A 3 1.98 12.29 8.38
CA ASP A 3 3.04 11.33 8.72
C ASP A 3 3.16 10.24 7.66
N ILE A 4 4.32 10.15 7.00
CA ILE A 4 4.58 9.15 5.96
C ILE A 4 4.40 7.71 6.49
N LYS A 5 4.68 7.49 7.78
CA LYS A 5 4.45 6.21 8.46
C LYS A 5 2.97 5.85 8.49
N TYR A 6 2.10 6.81 8.83
CA TYR A 6 0.65 6.62 8.83
C TYR A 6 0.13 6.35 7.41
N VAL A 7 0.64 7.11 6.44
CA VAL A 7 0.26 6.99 5.03
C VAL A 7 0.63 5.62 4.45
N LEU A 8 1.82 5.10 4.74
CA LEU A 8 2.25 3.75 4.34
C LEU A 8 1.45 2.64 5.04
N GLU A 9 1.14 2.79 6.33
CA GLU A 9 0.29 1.83 7.04
C GLU A 9 -1.13 1.81 6.49
N SER A 10 -1.71 2.97 6.15
CA SER A 10 -3.02 3.07 5.50
C SER A 10 -3.02 2.59 4.05
N TRP A 11 -1.91 2.75 3.32
CA TRP A 11 -1.71 2.16 2.00
C TRP A 11 -1.63 0.64 2.07
N GLY A 12 -0.86 0.07 3.00
CA GLY A 12 -0.80 -1.38 3.20
C GLY A 12 -2.19 -1.97 3.52
N ALA A 13 -3.01 -1.26 4.28
CA ALA A 13 -4.39 -1.66 4.56
C ALA A 13 -5.27 -1.69 3.30
N ARG A 14 -5.05 -0.75 2.37
CA ARG A 14 -5.72 -0.70 1.07
C ARG A 14 -5.27 -1.84 0.16
N VAL A 15 -3.96 -2.08 0.09
CA VAL A 15 -3.34 -3.13 -0.73
C VAL A 15 -3.86 -4.50 -0.34
N VAL A 16 -3.93 -4.84 0.95
CA VAL A 16 -4.43 -6.16 1.36
C VAL A 16 -5.93 -6.36 1.12
N ASN A 17 -6.72 -5.28 1.17
CA ASN A 17 -8.16 -5.35 0.97
C ASN A 17 -8.58 -5.11 -0.49
N SER A 18 -7.65 -4.86 -1.41
CA SER A 18 -7.91 -4.65 -2.82
C SER A 18 -7.39 -5.83 -3.61
N ASN A 19 -8.28 -6.58 -4.25
CA ASN A 19 -7.91 -7.63 -5.20
C ASN A 19 -7.56 -7.07 -6.59
N ASP A 20 -7.69 -5.76 -6.77
CA ASP A 20 -7.72 -5.11 -8.09
C ASP A 20 -6.36 -4.62 -8.58
N SER A 21 -5.28 -4.84 -7.83
CA SER A 21 -3.95 -4.41 -8.23
C SER A 21 -2.93 -5.56 -8.20
N PRO A 22 -2.11 -5.76 -9.26
CA PRO A 22 -1.05 -6.76 -9.24
C PRO A 22 -0.05 -6.56 -8.09
N ILE A 23 0.10 -5.32 -7.63
CA ILE A 23 0.90 -4.93 -6.47
C ILE A 23 0.33 -5.56 -5.19
N ALA A 24 -0.99 -5.60 -5.05
CA ALA A 24 -1.67 -6.20 -3.91
C ALA A 24 -1.41 -7.69 -3.78
N LYS A 25 -1.42 -8.41 -4.90
CA LYS A 25 -1.13 -9.84 -4.89
C LYS A 25 0.31 -10.11 -4.44
N SER A 26 1.27 -9.37 -4.99
CA SER A 26 2.70 -9.54 -4.68
C SER A 26 3.05 -9.12 -3.25
N LEU A 27 2.40 -8.09 -2.70
CA LEU A 27 2.69 -7.60 -1.34
C LEU A 27 1.79 -8.17 -0.25
N SER A 28 0.65 -8.78 -0.57
CA SER A 28 -0.28 -9.33 0.42
C SER A 28 0.37 -10.35 1.36
N GLY A 29 1.36 -11.11 0.88
CA GLY A 29 2.13 -12.06 1.68
C GLY A 29 3.15 -11.41 2.63
N LEU A 30 3.54 -10.16 2.37
CA LEU A 30 4.51 -9.41 3.17
C LEU A 30 3.85 -8.48 4.21
N ILE A 31 2.54 -8.24 4.08
CA ILE A 31 1.85 -7.27 4.93
C ILE A 31 1.36 -7.93 6.25
N PRO A 32 1.77 -7.41 7.42
CA PRO A 32 1.34 -7.94 8.71
C PRO A 32 -0.18 -7.90 8.92
N HIS A 33 -0.74 -8.91 9.58
CA HIS A 33 -2.19 -9.01 9.85
C HIS A 33 -2.78 -7.75 10.54
N LYS A 34 -1.99 -7.09 11.39
CA LYS A 34 -2.33 -5.82 12.08
C LYS A 34 -2.66 -4.66 11.13
N ILE A 35 -2.16 -4.69 9.90
CA ILE A 35 -2.37 -3.63 8.91
C ILE A 35 -3.73 -3.81 8.21
N LYS A 36 -4.27 -5.03 8.14
CA LYS A 36 -5.58 -5.31 7.51
C LYS A 36 -6.74 -4.58 8.16
N SER A 37 -6.66 -4.34 9.47
CA SER A 37 -7.73 -3.73 10.28
C SER A 37 -7.67 -2.19 10.33
N ARG A 38 -6.68 -1.55 9.69
CA ARG A 38 -6.52 -0.10 9.73
C ARG A 38 -7.35 0.61 8.66
N LYS A 39 -7.62 1.91 8.89
CA LYS A 39 -8.32 2.78 7.95
C LYS A 39 -7.52 2.91 6.65
N ARG A 40 -8.17 2.62 5.52
CA ARG A 40 -7.60 2.77 4.17
C ARG A 40 -7.21 4.22 3.89
N CYS A 41 -6.15 4.42 3.11
CA CYS A 41 -5.80 5.73 2.56
C CYS A 41 -6.77 6.13 1.45
N SER A 42 -6.82 7.42 1.13
CA SER A 42 -7.53 7.92 -0.06
C SER A 42 -6.98 7.30 -1.34
N ASP A 43 -7.81 7.21 -2.39
CA ASP A 43 -7.44 6.61 -3.68
C ASP A 43 -6.22 7.30 -4.33
N ASP A 44 -6.16 8.63 -4.28
CA ASP A 44 -5.09 9.44 -4.87
C ASP A 44 -3.71 9.15 -4.22
N ASP A 45 -3.63 9.24 -2.88
CA ASP A 45 -2.43 8.86 -2.13
C ASP A 45 -2.08 7.38 -2.39
N GLY A 46 -3.12 6.54 -2.50
CA GLY A 46 -3.03 5.13 -2.82
C GLY A 46 -2.27 4.85 -4.12
N ILE A 47 -2.65 5.53 -5.19
CA ILE A 47 -2.06 5.40 -6.53
C ILE A 47 -0.64 5.97 -6.54
N CYS A 48 -0.42 7.15 -5.95
CA CYS A 48 0.89 7.79 -5.92
C CYS A 48 1.96 6.89 -5.27
N ILE A 49 1.65 6.32 -4.10
CA ILE A 49 2.57 5.42 -3.37
C ILE A 49 2.78 4.12 -4.14
N SER A 50 1.72 3.58 -4.75
CA SER A 50 1.81 2.35 -5.56
C SER A 50 2.78 2.53 -6.72
N ASN A 51 2.68 3.65 -7.44
CA ASN A 51 3.58 3.98 -8.55
C ASN A 51 5.03 4.13 -8.06
N CYS A 52 5.26 4.82 -6.94
CA CYS A 52 6.60 4.93 -6.35
C CYS A 52 7.20 3.57 -6.00
N ILE A 53 6.41 2.66 -5.40
CA ILE A 53 6.88 1.32 -5.03
C ILE A 53 7.22 0.49 -6.26
N VAL A 54 6.41 0.56 -7.32
CA VAL A 54 6.71 -0.10 -8.61
C VAL A 54 8.01 0.41 -9.18
N SER A 55 8.18 1.74 -9.29
CA SER A 55 9.42 2.33 -9.82
C SER A 55 10.66 2.01 -8.97
N LEU A 56 10.51 1.79 -7.67
CA LEU A 56 11.61 1.34 -6.79
C LEU A 56 11.95 -0.13 -7.02
N TYR A 57 10.93 -0.97 -7.25
CA TYR A 57 11.09 -2.40 -7.49
C TYR A 57 11.66 -2.69 -8.88
N GLU A 58 11.33 -1.89 -9.90
CA GLU A 58 11.90 -2.01 -11.25
C GLU A 58 13.36 -1.54 -11.34
N LYS A 59 13.82 -0.75 -10.36
CA LYS A 59 15.19 -0.24 -10.30
C LYS A 59 16.14 -1.08 -9.44
N ASN A 60 15.66 -2.16 -8.82
CA ASN A 60 16.46 -3.15 -8.09
C ASN A 60 16.47 -4.48 -8.82
#